data_AF-A0A9E4JL19-F1
#
_entry.id   AF-A0A9E4JL19-F1
#
_cell.length_a   1.000
_cell.length_b   1.000
_cell.length_c   1.000
_cell.angle_alpha   90.00
_cell.angle_beta   90.00
_cell.angle_gamma   90.00
#
_symmetry.space_group_name_H-M   'P 1'
#
loop_
_entity.id
_entity.type
_entity.pdbx_description
1 polymer ?
#
loop_
_entity_poly.entity_id
_entity_poly.type
_entity_poly.pdbx_seq_one_letter_code
_entity_poly.pdbx_strand_id
1 'polypeptide(L)' 'MISQTQQEMHPIDLRFKMGWTLQQLAAELGYSYQACLYWSSKRRNPSIHAREKAWLVWQKYQTN' A
#
# COMPACT_ATOMS: atom_id res chain seq x y z
N MET A 1 25.63 -4.63 -12.87
CA MET A 1 25.03 -4.39 -11.54
C MET A 1 23.55 -4.61 -11.69
N ILE A 2 23.01 -5.62 -11.01
CA ILE A 2 21.62 -6.03 -11.16
C ILE A 2 20.78 -4.91 -10.56
N SER A 3 20.04 -4.19 -11.39
CA SER A 3 19.04 -3.22 -10.94
C SER A 3 18.12 -3.95 -9.98
N GLN A 4 18.23 -3.66 -8.69
CA GLN A 4 17.23 -4.07 -7.71
C GLN A 4 15.94 -3.37 -8.14
N THR A 5 15.10 -4.05 -8.91
CA THR A 5 13.74 -3.61 -9.17
C THR A 5 13.08 -3.51 -7.81
N GLN A 6 13.01 -2.30 -7.25
CA GLN A 6 12.30 -2.07 -6.00
C GLN A 6 10.88 -2.56 -6.24
N GLN A 7 10.49 -3.61 -5.51
CA GLN A 7 9.19 -4.21 -5.67
C GLN A 7 8.17 -3.26 -5.01
N GLU A 8 7.34 -2.66 -5.84
CA GLU A 8 6.30 -1.71 -5.43
C GLU A 8 4.93 -2.38 -5.54
N MET A 9 4.00 -2.03 -4.64
CA MET A 9 2.60 -2.42 -4.72
C MET A 9 1.72 -1.21 -4.50
N HIS A 10 0.62 -1.07 -5.26
CA HIS A 10 -0.32 0.01 -4.97
C HIS A 10 -1.06 -0.28 -3.64
N PRO A 11 -1.12 0.67 -2.68
CA PRO A 11 -1.85 0.52 -1.42
C PRO A 11 -3.30 0.03 -1.57
N ILE A 12 -3.98 0.47 -2.63
CA ILE A 12 -5.35 0.05 -2.90
C ILE A 12 -5.42 -1.41 -3.36
N ASP A 13 -4.41 -1.90 -4.08
CA ASP A 13 -4.35 -3.31 -4.47
C ASP A 13 -4.11 -4.20 -3.24
N LEU A 14 -3.23 -3.77 -2.33
CA LEU A 14 -3.05 -4.41 -1.02
C LEU A 14 -4.40 -4.52 -0.29
N ARG A 15 -5.16 -3.42 -0.22
CA ARG A 15 -6.48 -3.42 0.41
C ARG A 15 -7.40 -4.47 -0.19
N PHE A 16 -7.48 -4.56 -1.53
CA PHE A 16 -8.33 -5.55 -2.20
C PHE A 16 -7.85 -6.99 -1.95
N LYS A 17 -6.54 -7.24 -1.98
CA LYS A 17 -5.95 -8.55 -1.70
C LYS A 17 -6.21 -9.02 -0.27
N MET A 18 -6.16 -8.11 0.69
CA MET A 18 -6.33 -8.41 2.11
C MET A 18 -7.79 -8.36 2.59
N GLY A 19 -8.72 -7.90 1.74
CA GLY A 19 -10.11 -7.66 2.16
C GLY A 19 -10.25 -6.53 3.20
N TRP A 20 -9.30 -5.60 3.24
CA TRP A 20 -9.26 -4.57 4.27
C TRP A 20 -10.20 -3.39 4.01
N THR A 21 -10.59 -2.72 5.09
CA THR A 21 -11.18 -1.38 5.03
C THR A 21 -10.11 -0.33 4.75
N LEU A 22 -10.51 0.86 4.29
CA LEU A 22 -9.58 1.99 4.14
C LEU A 22 -8.97 2.43 5.47
N GLN A 23 -9.69 2.27 6.58
CA GLN A 23 -9.17 2.56 7.92
C GLN A 23 -8.07 1.58 8.33
N GLN A 24 -8.28 0.28 8.10
CA GLN A 24 -7.24 -0.74 8.34
C GLN A 24 -6.01 -0.51 7.47
N LEU A 25 -6.22 -0.23 6.17
CA LEU A 25 -5.12 0.12 5.27
C LEU A 25 -4.32 1.32 5.77
N ALA A 26 -5.02 2.38 6.21
CA ALA A 26 -4.41 3.59 6.75
C ALA A 26 -3.59 3.29 8.02
N ALA A 27 -4.14 2.48 8.93
CA ALA A 27 -3.46 2.05 10.16
C ALA A 27 -2.20 1.23 9.87
N GLU A 28 -2.29 0.22 9.01
CA GLU A 28 -1.17 -0.66 8.67
C GLU A 28 -0.06 0.08 7.92
N LEU A 29 -0.42 1.00 7.02
CA LEU A 29 0.56 1.81 6.29
C LEU A 29 1.02 3.04 7.07
N GLY A 30 0.40 3.39 8.20
CA GLY A 30 0.69 4.61 8.95
C GLY A 30 0.40 5.89 8.17
N TYR A 31 -0.62 5.89 7.31
CA TYR A 31 -1.10 7.07 6.58
C TYR A 31 -2.46 7.51 7.12
N SER A 32 -2.88 8.73 6.77
CA SER A 32 -4.22 9.19 7.11
C SER A 32 -5.28 8.50 6.25
N TYR A 33 -6.48 8.31 6.81
CA TYR A 33 -7.64 7.80 6.07
C TYR A 33 -7.89 8.61 4.78
N GLN A 34 -7.74 9.93 4.85
CA GLN A 34 -7.93 10.83 3.72
C GLN A 34 -6.91 10.57 2.59
N ALA A 35 -5.66 10.23 2.92
CA ALA A 35 -4.67 9.84 1.91
C ALA A 35 -5.11 8.56 1.18
N CYS A 36 -5.55 7.55 1.92
CA CYS A 36 -6.08 6.31 1.34
C CYS A 36 -7.34 6.55 0.50
N LEU A 37 -8.22 7.47 0.92
CA LEU A 37 -9.40 7.86 0.16
C LEU A 37 -9.02 8.54 -1.16
N TYR A 38 -7.99 9.40 -1.17
CA TYR A 38 -7.51 10.04 -2.40
C TYR A 38 -6.87 9.05 -3.37
N TRP A 39 -6.16 8.03 -2.86
CA TRP A 39 -5.65 6.94 -3.69
C TRP A 39 -6.78 6.10 -4.27
N SER A 40 -7.80 5.77 -3.46
CA SER A 40 -8.96 4.99 -3.90
C SER A 40 -9.82 5.72 -4.94
N SER A 41 -9.91 7.04 -4.86
CA SER A 41 -10.68 7.87 -5.78
C SER A 41 -9.89 8.33 -7.01
N LYS A 42 -8.64 7.84 -7.17
CA LYS A 42 -7.70 8.26 -8.24
C LYS A 42 -7.44 9.78 -8.29
N ARG A 43 -7.78 10.51 -7.23
CA ARG A 43 -7.50 11.96 -7.11
C ARG A 43 -6.01 12.25 -6.92
N ARG A 44 -5.28 11.31 -6.32
CA ARG A 44 -3.85 11.41 -6.08
C ARG A 44 -3.21 10.04 -6.22
N ASN A 45 -2.02 9.98 -6.82
CA ASN A 45 -1.23 8.75 -6.85
C ASN A 45 -0.42 8.61 -5.54
N PRO A 46 -0.29 7.41 -4.96
CA PRO A 46 0.61 7.17 -3.84
C PRO A 46 2.06 7.45 -4.23
N SER A 47 2.86 7.92 -3.27
CA SER A 47 4.30 8.09 -3.46
C SER A 47 5.00 6.73 -3.58
N ILE A 48 6.20 6.73 -4.15
CA ILE A 48 7.09 5.54 -4.19
C ILE A 48 7.17 4.89 -2.81
N HIS A 49 7.45 5.69 -1.77
CA HIS A 49 7.53 5.18 -0.39
C HIS A 49 6.24 4.52 0.12
N ALA A 50 5.06 5.07 -0.24
CA ALA A 50 3.79 4.45 0.13
C ALA A 50 3.59 3.10 -0.58
N ARG A 51 4.08 2.96 -1.81
CA ARG A 51 4.00 1.72 -2.59
C ARG A 51 4.99 0.66 -2.11
N GLU A 52 6.20 1.05 -1.75
CA GLU A 52 7.18 0.18 -1.10
C GLU A 52 6.63 -0.35 0.24
N LYS A 53 6.05 0.55 1.06
CA LYS A 53 5.47 0.17 2.35
C LYS A 53 4.30 -0.79 2.19
N ALA A 54 3.44 -0.57 1.19
CA ALA A 54 2.35 -1.51 0.88
C ALA A 54 2.88 -2.89 0.47
N TRP A 55 3.96 -2.95 -0.29
CA TRP A 55 4.59 -4.21 -0.66
C TRP A 55 5.19 -4.93 0.57
N LEU A 56 5.88 -4.21 1.45
CA LEU A 56 6.44 -4.77 2.70
C LEU A 56 5.34 -5.32 3.61
N VAL A 57 4.23 -4.59 3.75
CA VAL A 57 3.06 -5.06 4.51
C VAL A 57 2.50 -6.32 3.87
N TRP A 58 2.31 -6.35 2.56
CA TRP A 58 1.82 -7.55 1.87
C TRP A 58 2.70 -8.78 2.15
N GLN A 59 4.03 -8.64 2.03
CA GLN A 59 4.96 -9.73 2.33
C GLN A 59 4.86 -10.22 3.77
N LYS A 60 4.74 -9.32 4.74
CA LYS A 60 4.61 -9.67 6.16
C LYS A 60 3.41 -10.60 6.41
N TYR A 61 2.31 -10.40 5.69
CA TYR A 61 1.11 -11.24 5.81
C TYR A 61 1.10 -12.47 4.89
N GLN A 62 2.06 -12.62 3.97
CA GLN A 62 2.22 -13.86 3.20
C GLN A 62 3.10 -14.88 3.93
N THR A 63 4.00 -14.41 4.79
CA THR A 63 4.95 -15.26 5.53
C THR A 63 4.39 -15.75 6.88
N ASN A 64 3.18 -15.30 7.26
CA ASN A 64 2.46 -15.67 8.48
C ASN A 64 1.20 -16.45 8.11
#